data_AF-A0A2T9YYU0-F1
#
_entry.id   AF-A0A2T9YYU0-F1
#
_cell.length_a   1.000
_cell.length_b   1.000
_cell.length_c   1.000
_cell.angle_alpha   90.00
_cell.angle_beta   90.00
_cell.angle_gamma   90.00
#
_symmetry.space_group_name_H-M   'P 1'
#
loop_
_entity.id
_entity.type
_entity.pdbx_description
1 polymer ?
#
loop_
_entity_poly.entity_id
_entity_poly.type
_entity_poly.pdbx_seq_one_letter_code
_entity_poly.pdbx_strand_id
1 'polypeptide(L)'
;MERLRDIEQQDFVEKKREFYKRRSEIKTEIKQILLGVHPVFNEMVSKLERTRDRELELARSMFDYKMRQFDQELKSQRAQALIDFENERKQLINQLVANIEEKRRKIKDEKDSLEVTSDYLLETSRGSNKRSLRNRGLDTVQNSGPKPGNNYTSNARRKQTLNFPINGLAEEEIISDLVQIRKYTGVVGPLALPTTSKKNLKSNKR
;
A
#
# COMPACT_ATOMS: atom_id res chain seq x y z
N MET A 1 -7.83 -35.67 -87.60
CA MET A 1 -8.59 -34.46 -87.25
C MET A 1 -9.95 -34.76 -86.63
N GLU A 2 -10.67 -35.78 -87.08
CA GLU A 2 -11.99 -36.14 -86.52
C GLU A 2 -11.90 -36.78 -85.12
N ARG A 3 -11.05 -37.82 -84.96
CA ARG A 3 -10.78 -38.44 -83.65
C ARG A 3 -10.31 -37.48 -82.55
N LEU A 4 -9.59 -36.41 -82.92
CA LEU A 4 -9.09 -35.44 -81.95
C LEU A 4 -10.24 -34.57 -81.40
N ARG A 5 -11.20 -34.21 -82.27
CA ARG A 5 -12.42 -33.50 -81.87
C ARG A 5 -13.34 -34.36 -81.01
N ASP A 6 -13.44 -35.66 -81.32
CA ASP A 6 -14.23 -36.59 -80.51
C ASP A 6 -13.66 -36.74 -79.08
N ILE A 7 -12.33 -36.78 -78.95
CA ILE A 7 -11.64 -36.82 -77.64
C ILE A 7 -11.87 -35.52 -76.88
N GLU A 8 -11.66 -34.36 -77.51
CA GLU A 8 -11.92 -33.05 -76.89
C GLU A 8 -13.36 -32.89 -76.43
N GLN A 9 -14.32 -33.42 -77.20
CA GLN A 9 -15.73 -33.39 -76.85
C GLN A 9 -16.06 -34.33 -75.69
N GLN A 10 -15.44 -35.51 -75.61
CA GLN A 10 -15.58 -36.39 -74.45
C GLN A 10 -15.00 -35.77 -73.18
N ASP A 11 -13.78 -35.22 -73.25
CA ASP A 11 -13.14 -34.53 -72.13
C ASP A 11 -14.00 -33.37 -71.61
N PHE A 12 -14.61 -32.61 -72.51
CA PHE A 12 -15.51 -31.53 -72.15
C PHE A 12 -16.77 -32.04 -71.42
N VAL A 13 -17.37 -33.12 -71.92
CA VAL A 13 -18.56 -33.72 -71.30
C VAL A 13 -18.23 -34.30 -69.93
N GLU A 14 -17.07 -34.93 -69.77
CA GLU A 14 -16.58 -35.46 -68.49
C GLU A 14 -16.36 -34.34 -67.48
N LYS A 15 -15.59 -33.30 -67.83
CA LYS A 15 -15.37 -32.13 -66.97
C LYS A 15 -16.68 -31.45 -66.58
N LYS A 16 -17.63 -31.34 -67.51
CA LYS A 16 -18.97 -30.80 -67.23
C LYS A 16 -19.73 -31.66 -66.22
N ARG A 17 -19.65 -32.99 -66.34
CA ARG A 17 -20.27 -33.93 -65.39
C ARG A 17 -19.65 -33.81 -64.00
N GLU A 18 -18.32 -33.78 -63.92
CA GLU A 18 -17.61 -33.58 -62.66
C GLU A 18 -17.97 -32.26 -61.99
N PHE A 19 -18.04 -31.17 -62.76
CA PHE A 19 -18.45 -29.86 -62.25
C PHE A 19 -19.84 -29.91 -61.60
N TYR A 20 -20.82 -30.51 -62.29
CA TYR A 20 -22.18 -30.59 -61.73
C TYR A 20 -22.26 -31.53 -60.52
N LYS A 21 -21.50 -32.62 -60.52
CA LYS A 21 -21.37 -33.52 -59.36
C LYS A 21 -20.82 -32.75 -58.16
N ARG A 22 -19.68 -32.06 -58.33
CA ARG A 22 -19.04 -31.25 -57.28
C ARG A 22 -19.96 -30.14 -56.77
N ARG A 23 -20.67 -29.45 -57.67
CA ARG A 23 -21.66 -28.43 -57.30
C ARG A 23 -22.81 -29.01 -56.47
N SER A 24 -23.23 -30.25 -56.76
CA SER A 24 -24.26 -30.92 -55.98
C SER A 24 -23.75 -31.31 -54.59
N GLU A 25 -22.54 -31.86 -54.49
CA GLU A 25 -21.88 -32.21 -53.23
C GLU A 25 -21.76 -30.99 -52.31
N ILE A 26 -21.28 -29.86 -52.83
CA ILE A 26 -21.18 -28.60 -52.07
C ILE A 26 -22.56 -28.13 -51.59
N LYS A 27 -23.60 -28.21 -52.45
CA LYS A 27 -24.96 -27.84 -52.03
C LYS A 27 -25.49 -28.75 -50.91
N THR A 28 -25.17 -30.05 -50.95
CA THR A 28 -25.57 -30.96 -49.88
C THR A 28 -24.80 -30.71 -48.58
N GLU A 29 -23.50 -30.44 -48.65
CA GLU A 29 -22.69 -30.08 -47.48
C GLU A 29 -23.20 -28.79 -46.83
N ILE A 30 -23.47 -27.74 -47.61
CA ILE A 30 -24.05 -26.49 -47.10
C ILE A 30 -25.37 -26.76 -46.39
N LYS A 31 -26.26 -27.57 -46.98
CA LYS A 31 -27.53 -27.95 -46.32
C LYS A 31 -27.28 -28.69 -45.01
N GLN A 32 -26.36 -29.64 -44.99
CA GLN A 32 -26.02 -30.39 -43.77
C GLN A 32 -25.45 -29.47 -42.67
N ILE A 33 -24.64 -28.47 -43.04
CA ILE A 33 -24.11 -27.48 -42.11
C ILE A 33 -25.25 -26.61 -41.56
N LEU A 34 -26.12 -26.10 -42.42
CA LEU A 34 -27.27 -25.28 -42.00
C LEU A 34 -28.26 -26.04 -41.11
N LEU A 35 -28.41 -27.34 -41.34
CA LEU A 35 -29.22 -28.22 -40.50
C LEU A 35 -28.50 -28.71 -39.24
N GLY A 36 -27.21 -28.39 -39.07
CA GLY A 36 -26.41 -28.83 -37.93
C GLY A 36 -26.10 -30.34 -37.90
N VAL A 37 -26.24 -31.04 -39.03
CA VAL A 37 -26.00 -32.49 -39.11
C VAL A 37 -24.60 -32.80 -39.67
N HIS A 38 -23.90 -31.79 -40.19
CA HIS A 38 -22.59 -31.98 -40.80
C HIS A 38 -21.56 -32.51 -39.77
N PRO A 39 -20.85 -33.61 -40.07
CA PRO A 39 -20.01 -34.30 -39.08
C PRO A 39 -18.89 -33.40 -38.54
N VAL A 40 -18.23 -32.62 -39.39
CA VAL A 40 -17.17 -31.70 -38.97
C VAL A 40 -17.72 -30.58 -38.08
N PHE A 41 -18.95 -30.12 -38.36
CA PHE A 41 -19.60 -29.10 -37.53
C PHE A 41 -19.86 -29.65 -36.12
N ASN A 42 -20.43 -30.85 -36.02
CA ASN A 42 -20.69 -31.51 -34.75
C ASN A 42 -19.41 -31.82 -33.97
N GLU A 43 -18.33 -32.19 -34.66
CA GLU A 43 -17.03 -32.38 -34.03
C GLU A 43 -16.51 -31.08 -33.40
N MET A 44 -16.63 -29.95 -34.12
CA MET A 44 -16.25 -28.63 -33.59
C MET A 44 -17.10 -28.23 -32.39
N VAL A 45 -18.42 -28.44 -32.46
CA VAL A 45 -19.33 -28.17 -31.34
C VAL A 45 -18.95 -29.02 -30.13
N SER A 46 -18.74 -30.33 -30.31
CA SER A 46 -18.36 -31.23 -29.20
C SER A 46 -17.01 -30.83 -28.58
N LYS A 47 -16.04 -30.39 -29.39
CA LYS A 47 -14.76 -29.84 -28.89
C LYS A 47 -14.99 -28.59 -28.04
N LEU A 48 -15.84 -27.67 -28.49
CA LEU A 48 -16.19 -26.46 -27.73
C LEU A 48 -16.90 -26.79 -26.42
N GLU A 49 -17.84 -27.74 -26.42
CA GLU A 49 -18.54 -28.19 -25.21
C GLU A 49 -17.57 -28.77 -24.19
N ARG A 50 -16.63 -29.63 -24.61
CA ARG A 50 -15.60 -30.19 -23.73
C ARG A 50 -14.72 -29.11 -23.13
N THR A 51 -14.32 -28.11 -23.92
CA THR A 51 -13.53 -26.99 -23.43
C THR A 51 -14.31 -26.18 -22.40
N ARG A 52 -15.58 -25.83 -22.70
CA ARG A 52 -16.47 -25.12 -21.77
C ARG A 52 -16.61 -25.88 -20.46
N ASP A 53 -16.86 -27.18 -20.51
CA ASP A 53 -17.10 -27.98 -19.31
C ASP A 53 -15.84 -28.07 -18.45
N ARG A 54 -14.68 -28.23 -19.08
CA ARG A 54 -13.38 -28.18 -18.41
C ARG A 54 -13.13 -26.82 -17.74
N GLU A 55 -13.42 -25.72 -18.43
CA GLU A 55 -13.24 -24.37 -17.88
C GLU A 55 -14.19 -24.12 -16.70
N LEU A 56 -15.44 -24.58 -16.79
CA LEU A 56 -16.41 -24.49 -15.69
C LEU A 56 -15.96 -25.29 -14.46
N GLU A 57 -15.45 -26.51 -14.66
CA GLU A 57 -14.93 -27.33 -13.57
C GLU A 57 -13.70 -26.70 -12.91
N LEU A 58 -12.79 -26.15 -13.72
CA LEU A 58 -11.63 -25.42 -13.21
C LEU A 58 -12.07 -24.18 -12.42
N ALA A 59 -13.02 -23.41 -12.93
CA ALA A 59 -13.55 -22.22 -12.27
C ALA A 59 -14.19 -22.56 -10.91
N ARG A 60 -14.98 -23.63 -10.85
CA ARG A 60 -15.58 -24.13 -9.59
C ARG A 60 -14.49 -24.54 -8.59
N SER A 61 -13.52 -25.33 -9.03
CA SER A 61 -12.41 -25.79 -8.19
C SER A 61 -11.57 -24.62 -7.66
N MET A 62 -11.32 -23.61 -8.50
CA MET A 62 -10.61 -22.39 -8.12
C MET A 62 -11.40 -21.56 -7.12
N PHE A 63 -12.71 -21.47 -7.27
CA PHE A 63 -13.58 -20.79 -6.31
C PHE A 63 -13.50 -21.47 -4.94
N ASP A 64 -13.68 -22.79 -4.88
CA ASP A 64 -13.64 -23.55 -3.63
C ASP A 64 -12.26 -23.50 -2.96
N TYR A 65 -11.20 -23.48 -3.76
CA TYR A 65 -9.84 -23.29 -3.26
C TYR A 65 -9.66 -21.90 -2.63
N LYS A 66 -10.06 -20.84 -3.36
CA LYS A 66 -9.94 -19.45 -2.87
C LYS A 66 -10.77 -19.22 -1.61
N MET A 67 -11.98 -19.78 -1.55
CA MET A 67 -12.83 -19.66 -0.35
C MET A 67 -12.14 -20.28 0.88
N ARG A 68 -11.60 -21.49 0.74
CA ARG A 68 -10.83 -22.15 1.81
C ARG A 68 -9.59 -21.35 2.21
N GLN A 69 -8.89 -20.76 1.25
CA GLN A 69 -7.74 -19.91 1.51
C GLN A 69 -8.13 -18.69 2.33
N PHE A 70 -9.21 -17.98 1.96
CA PHE A 70 -9.69 -16.83 2.72
C PHE A 70 -10.17 -17.19 4.11
N ASP A 71 -10.84 -18.33 4.28
CA ASP A 71 -11.23 -18.83 5.61
C ASP A 71 -10.01 -19.10 6.50
N GLN A 72 -8.95 -19.68 5.93
CA GLN A 72 -7.71 -19.94 6.65
C GLN A 72 -6.98 -18.65 7.00
N GLU A 73 -6.92 -17.71 6.06
CA GLU A 73 -6.32 -16.39 6.28
C GLU A 73 -7.06 -15.63 7.38
N LEU A 74 -8.40 -15.60 7.35
CA LEU A 74 -9.21 -14.96 8.38
C LEU A 74 -8.97 -15.59 9.76
N LYS A 75 -8.87 -16.92 9.85
CA LYS A 75 -8.54 -17.62 11.10
C LYS A 75 -7.15 -17.22 11.61
N SER A 76 -6.16 -17.18 10.71
CA SER A 76 -4.79 -16.77 11.04
C SER A 76 -4.73 -15.33 11.51
N GLN A 77 -5.40 -14.40 10.81
CA GLN A 77 -5.45 -12.99 11.17
C GLN A 77 -6.13 -12.78 12.53
N ARG A 78 -7.21 -13.50 12.82
CA ARG A 78 -7.87 -13.46 14.14
C ARG A 78 -6.93 -13.95 15.25
N ALA A 79 -6.23 -15.06 15.03
CA ALA A 79 -5.28 -15.58 16.01
C ALA A 79 -4.13 -14.59 16.24
N GLN A 80 -3.59 -14.01 15.18
CA GLN A 80 -2.52 -13.02 15.26
C GLN A 80 -2.98 -11.75 16.00
N ALA A 81 -4.17 -11.24 15.68
CA ALA A 81 -4.72 -10.06 16.35
C ALA A 81 -4.90 -10.28 17.87
N LEU A 82 -5.27 -11.48 18.30
CA LEU A 82 -5.34 -11.82 19.73
C LEU A 82 -3.96 -11.83 20.38
N ILE A 83 -2.96 -12.41 19.72
CA ILE A 83 -1.57 -12.44 20.20
C ILE A 83 -1.03 -11.01 20.32
N ASP A 84 -1.25 -10.18 19.30
CA ASP A 84 -0.80 -8.79 19.27
C ASP A 84 -1.45 -7.98 20.39
N PHE A 85 -2.76 -8.15 20.60
CA PHE A 85 -3.47 -7.52 21.71
C PHE A 85 -2.90 -7.92 23.08
N GLU A 86 -2.65 -9.21 23.30
CA GLU A 86 -2.07 -9.66 24.57
C GLU A 86 -0.65 -9.13 24.79
N ASN A 87 0.16 -9.09 23.72
CA ASN A 87 1.51 -8.55 23.76
C ASN A 87 1.51 -7.06 24.05
N GLU A 88 0.65 -6.29 23.38
CA GLU A 88 0.51 -4.85 23.63
C GLU A 88 0.03 -4.57 25.06
N ARG A 89 -0.93 -5.35 25.57
CA ARG A 89 -1.38 -5.26 26.96
C ARG A 89 -0.22 -5.48 27.93
N LYS A 90 0.59 -6.53 27.72
CA LYS A 90 1.77 -6.82 28.55
C LYS A 90 2.81 -5.71 28.45
N GLN A 91 3.06 -5.20 27.25
CA GLN A 91 4.00 -4.11 27.00
C GLN A 91 3.59 -2.83 27.75
N LEU A 92 2.31 -2.46 27.71
CA LEU A 92 1.78 -1.31 28.43
C LEU A 92 1.94 -1.45 29.94
N ILE A 93 1.67 -2.64 30.49
CA ILE A 93 1.88 -2.92 31.91
C ILE A 93 3.36 -2.78 32.27
N ASN A 94 4.25 -3.38 31.49
CA ASN A 94 5.70 -3.29 31.72
C ASN A 94 6.20 -1.85 31.64
N GLN A 95 5.69 -1.07 30.68
CA GLN A 95 6.03 0.35 30.55
C GLN A 95 5.54 1.16 31.75
N LEU A 96 4.33 0.88 32.26
CA LEU A 96 3.80 1.53 33.47
C LEU A 96 4.66 1.21 34.69
N VAL A 97 5.02 -0.06 34.88
CA VAL A 97 5.90 -0.50 35.97
C VAL A 97 7.25 0.21 35.88
N ALA A 98 7.88 0.21 34.70
CA ALA A 98 9.16 0.89 34.49
C ALA A 98 9.07 2.40 34.79
N ASN A 99 7.99 3.06 34.39
CA ASN A 99 7.76 4.48 34.70
C ASN A 99 7.61 4.74 36.21
N ILE A 100 6.94 3.83 36.95
CA ILE A 100 6.80 3.93 38.41
C ILE A 100 8.17 3.74 39.07
N GLU A 101 8.94 2.74 38.64
CA GLU A 101 10.29 2.48 39.15
C GLU A 101 11.23 3.66 38.88
N GLU A 102 11.18 4.24 37.68
CA GLU A 102 11.97 5.43 37.35
C GLU A 102 11.58 6.62 38.23
N LYS A 103 10.28 6.85 38.47
CA LYS A 103 9.82 7.90 39.40
C LYS A 103 10.29 7.65 40.83
N ARG A 104 10.23 6.41 41.32
CA ARG A 104 10.74 6.06 42.65
C ARG A 104 12.24 6.31 42.75
N ARG A 105 13.00 5.97 41.70
CA ARG A 105 14.44 6.25 41.62
C ARG A 105 14.70 7.75 41.64
N LYS A 106 14.01 8.54 40.81
CA LYS A 106 14.15 10.01 40.79
C LYS A 106 13.85 10.65 42.13
N ILE A 107 12.78 10.24 42.81
CA ILE A 107 12.44 10.76 44.15
C ILE A 107 13.56 10.43 45.15
N LYS A 108 14.13 9.22 45.08
CA LYS A 108 15.26 8.83 45.92
C LYS A 108 16.49 9.69 45.61
N ASP A 109 16.84 9.85 44.34
CA ASP A 109 17.99 10.65 43.90
C ASP A 109 17.83 12.13 44.31
N GLU A 110 16.62 12.69 44.21
CA GLU A 110 16.28 14.04 44.66
C GLU A 110 16.40 14.17 46.19
N LYS A 111 15.92 13.18 46.95
CA LYS A 111 16.07 13.14 48.42
C LYS A 111 17.55 13.11 48.83
N ASP A 112 18.32 12.20 48.23
CA ASP A 112 19.75 12.05 48.51
C ASP A 112 20.51 13.34 48.15
N SER A 113 20.12 14.01 47.05
CA SER A 113 20.69 15.31 46.64
C SER A 113 20.35 16.45 47.63
N LEU A 114 19.13 16.47 48.16
CA LEU A 114 18.70 17.45 49.16
C LEU A 114 19.39 17.24 50.51
N GLU A 115 19.60 15.99 50.93
CA GLU A 115 20.36 15.67 52.16
C GLU A 115 21.81 16.17 52.05
N VAL A 116 22.49 15.88 50.93
CA VAL A 116 23.85 16.39 50.68
C VAL A 116 23.90 17.92 50.65
N THR A 117 22.91 18.58 50.04
CA THR A 117 22.85 20.05 49.97
C THR A 117 22.55 20.67 51.34
N SER A 118 21.68 20.04 52.13
CA SER A 118 21.34 20.45 53.49
C SER A 118 22.56 20.32 54.41
N ASP A 119 23.26 19.20 54.37
CA ASP A 119 24.48 18.99 55.17
C ASP A 119 25.58 19.98 54.77
N TYR A 120 25.76 20.22 53.46
CA TYR A 120 26.69 21.24 52.98
C TYR A 120 26.32 22.65 53.47
N LEU A 121 25.04 23.04 53.44
CA LEU A 121 24.60 24.35 53.95
C LEU A 121 24.75 24.45 55.48
N LEU A 122 24.52 23.38 56.22
CA LEU A 122 24.68 23.35 57.68
C LEU A 122 26.15 23.47 58.08
N GLU A 123 27.06 22.81 57.35
CA GLU A 123 28.51 22.91 57.47
C GLU A 123 28.99 24.33 57.11
N THR A 124 28.50 24.90 56.00
CA THR A 124 28.91 26.22 55.49
C THR A 124 28.34 27.37 56.34
N SER A 125 27.14 27.23 56.90
CA SER A 125 26.52 28.20 57.80
C SER A 125 27.20 28.29 59.16
N ARG A 126 27.96 27.26 59.57
CA ARG A 126 28.81 27.32 60.77
C ARG A 126 30.13 28.08 60.54
N GLY A 127 30.44 28.44 59.28
CA GLY A 127 31.76 28.94 58.88
C GLY A 127 31.84 30.36 58.33
N SER A 128 30.76 31.14 58.20
CA SER A 128 30.87 32.47 57.55
C SER A 128 30.08 33.59 58.24
N ASN A 129 30.57 34.00 59.42
CA ASN A 129 30.34 35.33 59.95
C ASN A 129 31.33 36.31 59.29
N LYS A 130 31.02 36.83 58.10
CA LYS A 130 31.73 38.02 57.59
C LYS A 130 30.75 39.13 57.23
N ARG A 131 30.95 40.25 57.94
CA ARG A 131 30.16 41.48 57.92
C ARG A 131 30.01 42.04 56.51
N SER A 132 28.78 42.43 56.18
CA SER A 132 28.45 43.29 55.06
C SER A 132 29.05 44.68 55.26
N LEU A 133 29.88 45.14 54.31
CA LEU A 133 30.18 46.56 54.13
C LEU A 133 29.29 47.09 53.02
N ARG A 134 28.35 47.97 53.39
CA ARG A 134 27.54 48.79 52.47
C ARG A 134 28.23 50.14 52.22
N ASN A 135 27.98 50.69 51.02
CA ASN A 135 28.02 52.09 50.59
C ASN A 135 29.41 52.68 50.20
N ARG A 136 29.60 53.50 49.15
CA ARG A 136 28.73 54.31 48.26
C ARG A 136 29.57 54.84 47.06
N GLY A 137 28.92 55.16 45.93
CA GLY A 137 29.43 55.99 44.80
C GLY A 137 29.83 55.16 43.57
N LEU A 138 29.46 55.47 42.33
CA LEU A 138 29.10 56.74 41.69
C LEU A 138 28.30 56.45 40.41
N ASP A 139 27.20 57.18 40.21
CA ASP A 139 26.40 57.17 38.98
C ASP A 139 27.19 57.72 37.79
N THR A 140 27.09 57.08 36.61
CA THR A 140 26.94 57.83 35.36
C THR A 140 26.32 57.00 34.25
N VAL A 141 25.18 57.50 33.81
CA VAL A 141 24.27 57.10 32.75
C VAL A 141 24.96 57.14 31.37
N GLN A 142 24.72 56.15 30.50
CA GLN A 142 24.29 56.35 29.10
C GLN A 142 24.06 55.03 28.31
N ASN A 143 22.85 54.97 27.74
CA ASN A 143 22.45 54.40 26.43
C ASN A 143 22.74 52.93 26.06
N SER A 144 21.68 52.11 26.00
CA SER A 144 20.90 51.80 24.78
C SER A 144 19.99 50.57 24.99
N GLY A 145 18.70 50.68 24.60
CA GLY A 145 17.68 49.62 24.73
C GLY A 145 17.81 48.47 23.70
N PRO A 146 16.84 47.51 23.61
CA PRO A 146 15.41 47.81 23.48
C PRO A 146 14.43 46.94 24.32
N LYS A 147 13.15 47.30 24.16
CA LYS A 147 11.91 47.07 24.92
C LYS A 147 11.40 45.61 25.03
N PRO A 148 10.54 45.29 26.03
CA PRO A 148 9.71 44.08 26.03
C PRO A 148 8.38 44.35 25.29
N GLY A 149 8.09 43.52 24.27
CA GLY A 149 6.82 43.55 23.53
C GLY A 149 5.96 42.36 23.89
N ASN A 150 4.80 42.62 24.51
CA ASN A 150 3.67 41.72 24.61
C ASN A 150 3.25 41.25 23.20
N ASN A 151 3.21 39.94 22.97
CA ASN A 151 2.43 39.33 21.90
C ASN A 151 1.77 38.06 22.44
N TYR A 152 0.52 38.21 22.89
CA TYR A 152 -0.43 37.12 22.94
C TYR A 152 -0.72 36.71 21.49
N THR A 153 -0.05 35.66 21.00
CA THR A 153 -0.49 34.93 19.82
C THR A 153 -0.76 33.48 20.22
N SER A 154 -2.03 33.13 20.12
CA SER A 154 -2.58 31.79 20.23
C SER A 154 -1.92 30.87 19.20
N ASN A 155 -0.91 30.11 19.62
CA ASN A 155 -0.45 28.96 18.84
C ASN A 155 -1.36 27.78 19.12
N ALA A 156 -2.44 27.72 18.35
CA ALA A 156 -3.18 26.50 18.09
C ALA A 156 -2.19 25.38 17.76
N ARG A 157 -2.26 24.28 18.51
CA ARG A 157 -1.51 23.05 18.26
C ARG A 157 -1.71 22.64 16.80
N ARG A 158 -0.71 22.89 15.95
CA ARG A 158 -0.62 22.29 14.62
C ARG A 158 -0.46 20.79 14.88
N LYS A 159 -1.55 20.04 14.69
CA LYS A 159 -1.54 18.57 14.72
C LYS A 159 -0.51 18.12 13.69
N GLN A 160 0.62 17.65 14.19
CA GLN A 160 1.66 17.03 13.40
C GLN A 160 1.09 15.69 12.95
N THR A 161 0.65 15.62 11.69
CA THR A 161 0.28 14.35 11.06
C THR A 161 1.52 13.47 11.06
N LEU A 162 1.50 12.42 11.86
CA LEU A 162 2.51 11.37 11.86
C LEU A 162 2.42 10.67 10.50
N ASN A 163 3.31 11.04 9.59
CA ASN A 163 3.53 10.28 8.37
C ASN A 163 4.30 9.02 8.77
N PHE A 164 3.57 7.91 8.94
CA PHE A 164 4.19 6.60 9.06
C PHE A 164 4.70 6.18 7.67
N PRO A 165 6.00 5.88 7.50
CA PRO A 165 6.45 5.22 6.29
C PRO A 165 5.85 3.81 6.25
N ILE A 166 4.98 3.55 5.27
CA ILE A 166 4.49 2.20 4.99
C ILE A 166 5.63 1.48 4.27
N ASN A 167 6.42 0.71 5.02
CA ASN A 167 7.48 -0.11 4.43
C ASN A 167 6.84 -1.22 3.57
N GLY A 168 7.20 -1.27 2.29
CA GLY A 168 6.89 -2.40 1.41
C GLY A 168 5.94 -2.14 0.23
N LEU A 169 5.44 -0.92 0.06
CA LEU A 169 4.67 -0.52 -1.12
C LEU A 169 5.45 0.50 -1.95
N ALA A 170 5.45 0.33 -3.27
CA ALA A 170 6.02 1.33 -4.15
C ALA A 170 5.12 2.58 -4.15
N GLU A 171 5.71 3.78 -4.20
CA GLU A 171 4.96 5.05 -4.21
C GLU A 171 3.95 5.11 -5.38
N GLU A 172 4.27 4.41 -6.48
CA GLU A 172 3.41 4.26 -7.66
C GLU A 172 2.12 3.48 -7.38
N GLU A 173 2.19 2.43 -6.55
CA GLU A 173 1.03 1.62 -6.15
C GLU A 173 0.13 2.41 -5.22
N ILE A 174 0.72 3.14 -4.27
CA ILE A 174 -0.01 4.02 -3.34
C ILE A 174 -0.79 5.10 -4.12
N ILE A 175 -0.16 5.69 -5.15
CA ILE A 175 -0.82 6.70 -5.99
C ILE A 175 -1.93 6.07 -6.83
N SER A 176 -1.72 4.89 -7.41
CA SER A 176 -2.74 4.15 -8.16
C SER A 176 -3.99 3.90 -7.32
N ASP A 177 -3.81 3.39 -6.11
CA ASP A 177 -4.90 3.04 -5.21
C ASP A 177 -5.66 4.29 -4.74
N LEU A 178 -4.95 5.38 -4.42
CA LEU A 178 -5.57 6.65 -4.06
C LEU A 178 -6.42 7.24 -5.20
N VAL A 179 -5.97 7.09 -6.45
CA VAL A 179 -6.75 7.51 -7.63
C VAL A 179 -8.00 6.66 -7.79
N GLN A 180 -7.91 5.35 -7.57
CA GLN A 180 -9.08 4.46 -7.63
C GLN A 180 -10.09 4.78 -6.52
N ILE A 181 -9.64 4.95 -5.27
CA ILE A 181 -10.49 5.32 -4.14
C ILE A 181 -11.21 6.64 -4.41
N ARG A 182 -10.52 7.62 -5.01
CA ARG A 182 -11.11 8.92 -5.35
C ARG A 182 -12.22 8.82 -6.39
N LYS A 183 -12.13 7.89 -7.36
CA LYS A 183 -13.20 7.65 -8.35
C LYS A 183 -14.50 7.21 -7.70
N TYR A 184 -14.44 6.46 -6.59
CA TYR A 184 -15.62 5.95 -5.90
C TYR A 184 -16.12 6.84 -4.75
N THR A 185 -15.27 7.71 -4.20
CA THR A 185 -15.60 8.55 -3.04
C THR A 185 -16.03 9.98 -3.40
N GLY A 186 -15.84 10.42 -4.65
CA GLY A 186 -16.27 11.74 -5.12
C GLY A 186 -15.48 12.92 -4.52
N VAL A 187 -14.38 12.66 -3.82
CA VAL A 187 -13.52 13.69 -3.22
C VAL A 187 -12.84 14.50 -4.34
N VAL A 188 -12.96 15.83 -4.31
CA VAL A 188 -12.36 16.72 -5.32
C VAL A 188 -11.38 17.69 -4.66
N GLY A 189 -10.09 17.59 -5.00
CA GLY A 189 -9.00 18.44 -4.51
C GLY A 189 -7.61 17.92 -4.96
N PRO A 190 -6.53 18.71 -4.86
CA PRO A 190 -5.18 18.22 -5.18
C PRO A 190 -4.77 17.10 -4.21
N LEU A 191 -4.17 16.02 -4.72
CA LEU A 191 -3.55 15.02 -3.85
C LEU A 191 -2.38 15.67 -3.13
N ALA A 192 -2.38 15.63 -1.79
CA ALA A 192 -1.25 16.02 -0.98
C ALA A 192 -0.16 14.96 -1.10
N LEU A 193 0.65 15.06 -2.16
CA LEU A 193 1.83 14.23 -2.33
C LEU A 193 2.96 14.75 -1.41
N PRO A 194 3.74 13.87 -0.77
CA PRO A 194 4.93 14.28 -0.06
C PRO A 194 5.89 14.95 -1.05
N THR A 195 6.27 16.20 -0.78
CA THR A 195 7.21 16.96 -1.61
C THR A 195 8.56 16.26 -1.60
N THR A 196 8.91 15.56 -2.69
CA THR A 196 10.27 15.05 -2.87
C THR A 196 11.19 16.25 -3.12
N SER A 197 11.99 16.61 -2.12
CA SER A 197 13.13 17.51 -2.34
C SER A 197 14.10 16.79 -3.29
N LYS A 198 14.03 17.09 -4.59
CA LYS A 198 15.00 16.61 -5.56
C LYS A 198 16.37 17.18 -5.19
N LYS A 199 17.21 16.39 -4.53
CA LYS A 199 18.65 16.66 -4.44
C LYS A 199 19.22 16.52 -5.84
N ASN A 200 19.63 17.65 -6.42
CA ASN A 200 20.38 17.70 -7.68
C ASN A 200 21.64 16.84 -7.58
N LEU A 201 21.69 15.71 -8.29
CA LEU A 201 22.94 15.03 -8.59
C LEU A 201 23.73 15.90 -9.57
N LYS A 202 24.82 16.51 -9.08
CA LYS A 202 25.83 17.13 -9.94
C LYS A 202 26.54 16.01 -10.72
N SER A 203 26.41 16.06 -12.03
CA SER A 203 27.23 15.28 -12.97
C SER A 203 28.70 15.73 -12.86
N ASN A 204 29.56 14.88 -12.30
CA ASN A 204 31.00 15.07 -12.41
C ASN A 204 31.43 14.65 -13.82
N LYS A 205 31.90 15.64 -14.58
CA LYS A 205 32.62 15.46 -15.83
C LYS A 205 34.08 15.73 -15.52
N ARG A 206 34.92 14.70 -15.58
CA ARG A 206 36.35 14.77 -15.91
C ARG A 206 36.86 13.38 -16.22
#